data_AF-A0AAE4KUL0-F1
#
_entry.id   AF-A0AAE4KUL0-F1
#
_cell.length_a   1.000
_cell.length_b   1.000
_cell.length_c   1.000
_cell.angle_alpha   90.00
_cell.angle_beta   90.00
_cell.angle_gamma   90.00
#
_symmetry.space_group_name_H-M   'P 1'
#
loop_
_entity.id
_entity.type
_entity.pdbx_description
1 polymer ?
#
loop_
_entity_poly.entity_id
_entity_poly.type
_entity_poly.pdbx_seq_one_letter_code
_entity_poly.pdbx_strand_id
1 'polypeptide(L)'
;MSRILQMWEGMTGTVLPYALATAPTGWLLCDGAALTSGTAEHLRQALLDAGSPYGDDGSGNPLLPDLRGRHALGAGTGPSLTARALGDVGGEEDHALSVGEMPEHGHLVDTDTTSTAGSDGIAPVASGTGSATVQSGTAGNGAAHNNMPPFVVVNHIIKM
;
A
#
# COMPACT_ATOMS: atom_id res chain seq x y z
N MET A 1 33.47 -25.78 20.22
CA MET A 1 32.66 -26.33 19.10
C MET A 1 31.70 -25.24 18.67
N SER A 2 31.67 -24.67 17.46
CA SER A 2 32.62 -24.46 16.37
C SER A 2 32.03 -23.23 15.66
N ARG A 3 32.73 -22.10 15.62
CA ARG A 3 32.26 -20.84 14.96
C ARG A 3 31.99 -21.00 13.45
N ILE A 4 32.21 -22.19 12.89
CA ILE A 4 31.99 -22.52 11.48
C ILE A 4 30.57 -23.01 11.18
N LEU A 5 29.78 -23.43 12.18
CA LEU A 5 28.36 -23.76 12.02
C LEU A 5 27.44 -22.53 12.19
N GLN A 6 27.97 -21.41 12.68
CA GLN A 6 27.21 -20.17 12.87
C GLN A 6 27.01 -19.38 11.56
N MET A 7 27.59 -19.85 10.44
CA MET A 7 27.41 -19.21 9.13
C MET A 7 26.08 -19.56 8.45
N TRP A 8 25.33 -20.56 8.95
CA TRP A 8 23.99 -20.92 8.48
C TRP A 8 22.86 -20.59 9.46
N GLU A 9 23.19 -20.19 10.69
CA GLU A 9 22.26 -19.56 11.63
C GLU A 9 22.24 -18.07 11.29
N GLY A 10 21.27 -17.64 10.47
CA GLY A 10 21.14 -16.23 10.06
C GLY A 10 21.16 -15.27 11.26
N MET A 11 21.52 -14.01 11.02
CA MET A 11 21.54 -12.97 12.06
C MET A 11 20.15 -12.85 12.72
N THR A 12 20.09 -12.83 14.05
CA THR A 12 18.84 -12.54 14.78
C THR A 12 18.18 -11.27 14.25
N GLY A 13 16.86 -11.31 14.04
CA GLY A 13 16.11 -10.22 13.40
C GLY A 13 16.05 -10.30 11.87
N THR A 14 16.74 -11.25 11.23
CA THR A 14 16.59 -11.47 9.78
C THR A 14 15.16 -11.91 9.46
N VAL A 15 14.54 -11.25 8.49
CA VAL A 15 13.21 -11.60 7.96
C VAL A 15 13.35 -12.31 6.63
N LEU A 16 12.64 -13.43 6.45
CA LEU A 16 12.59 -14.19 5.20
C LEU A 16 11.15 -14.51 4.80
N PRO A 17 10.84 -14.54 3.49
CA PRO A 17 9.60 -15.14 3.00
C PRO A 17 9.61 -16.66 3.26
N TYR A 18 8.46 -17.22 3.61
CA TYR A 18 8.31 -18.60 4.05
C TYR A 18 6.97 -19.19 3.61
N ALA A 19 7.03 -20.31 2.88
CA ALA A 19 5.88 -20.86 2.17
C ALA A 19 4.89 -21.64 3.06
N LEU A 20 5.23 -21.94 4.32
CA LEU A 20 4.39 -22.79 5.20
C LEU A 20 3.72 -21.99 6.30
N ALA A 21 2.65 -22.55 6.85
CA ALA A 21 1.79 -21.90 7.83
C ALA A 21 2.44 -21.68 9.21
N THR A 22 3.40 -22.54 9.60
CA THR A 22 3.95 -22.58 10.95
C THR A 22 5.45 -22.32 10.93
N ALA A 23 5.92 -21.34 11.70
CA ALA A 23 7.34 -21.02 11.78
C ALA A 23 8.13 -22.24 12.29
N PRO A 24 9.28 -22.56 11.68
CA PRO A 24 10.15 -23.63 12.16
C PRO A 24 10.83 -23.24 13.48
N THR A 25 11.37 -24.22 14.20
CA THR A 25 12.17 -23.97 15.41
C THR A 25 13.27 -22.96 15.13
N GLY A 26 13.42 -21.96 16.03
CA GLY A 26 14.40 -20.88 15.85
C GLY A 26 13.85 -19.62 15.18
N TRP A 27 12.58 -19.64 14.74
CA TRP A 27 11.90 -18.56 14.02
C TRP A 27 10.53 -18.27 14.63
N LEU A 28 10.04 -17.04 14.40
CA LEU A 28 8.67 -16.61 14.69
C LEU A 28 8.02 -16.09 13.42
N LEU A 29 6.68 -16.06 13.37
CA LEU A 29 5.96 -15.38 12.29
C LEU A 29 6.03 -13.86 12.48
N CYS A 30 6.07 -13.10 11.38
CA CYS A 30 5.94 -11.64 11.40
C CYS A 30 4.45 -11.24 11.42
N ASP A 31 3.81 -11.40 12.57
CA ASP A 31 2.37 -11.21 12.78
C ASP A 31 2.00 -10.10 13.77
N GLY A 32 2.98 -9.27 14.16
CA GLY A 32 2.76 -8.18 15.12
C GLY A 32 2.70 -8.62 16.58
N ALA A 33 2.98 -9.88 16.91
CA ALA A 33 2.94 -10.33 18.30
C ALA A 33 3.98 -9.62 19.18
N ALA A 34 3.62 -9.42 20.46
CA ALA A 34 4.53 -8.89 21.47
C ALA A 34 5.49 -9.96 21.99
N LEU A 35 6.77 -9.61 22.15
CA LEU A 35 7.77 -10.50 22.75
C LEU A 35 7.91 -10.25 24.25
N THR A 36 7.32 -11.14 25.05
CA THR A 36 7.39 -11.08 26.52
C THR A 36 8.72 -11.60 27.04
N SER A 37 9.10 -11.22 28.27
CA SER A 37 10.27 -11.77 28.94
C SER A 37 10.26 -13.31 28.95
N GLY A 38 11.41 -13.91 28.64
CA GLY A 38 11.55 -15.38 28.56
C GLY A 38 11.19 -15.98 27.20
N THR A 39 10.74 -15.18 26.24
CA THR A 39 10.50 -15.60 24.85
C THR A 39 11.48 -14.92 23.91
N ALA A 40 12.13 -15.69 23.01
CA ALA A 40 13.04 -15.19 21.98
C ALA A 40 13.98 -14.07 22.47
N GLU A 41 14.62 -14.28 23.63
CA GLU A 41 15.21 -13.21 24.45
C GLU A 41 16.26 -12.37 23.70
N HIS A 42 17.06 -12.98 22.82
CA HIS A 42 18.01 -12.25 21.98
C HIS A 42 17.31 -11.33 20.98
N LEU A 43 16.28 -11.80 20.27
CA LEU A 43 15.47 -10.97 19.38
C LEU A 43 14.73 -9.87 20.15
N ARG A 44 14.14 -10.21 21.30
CA ARG A 44 13.46 -9.24 22.17
C ARG A 44 14.40 -8.11 22.56
N GLN A 45 15.62 -8.43 23.00
CA GLN A 45 16.61 -7.42 23.38
C GLN A 45 17.07 -6.61 22.17
N ALA A 46 17.31 -7.24 21.01
CA ALA A 46 17.69 -6.53 19.79
C ALA A 46 16.62 -5.51 19.34
N LEU A 47 15.33 -5.84 19.46
CA LEU A 47 14.24 -4.91 19.15
C LEU A 47 14.17 -3.76 20.16
N LEU A 48 14.37 -4.03 21.45
CA LEU A 48 14.42 -2.98 22.48
C LEU A 48 15.61 -2.03 22.27
N ASP A 49 16.80 -2.57 21.97
CA ASP A 49 18.00 -1.77 21.71
C ASP A 49 17.82 -0.88 20.46
N ALA A 50 17.00 -1.33 19.50
CA ALA A 50 16.58 -0.56 18.33
C ALA A 50 15.43 0.44 18.61
N GLY A 51 14.98 0.55 19.86
CA GLY A 51 13.90 1.46 20.27
C GLY A 51 12.50 0.98 19.90
N SER A 52 12.28 -0.33 19.81
CA SER A 52 10.98 -0.95 19.46
C SER A 52 10.38 -0.35 18.18
N PRO A 53 11.03 -0.54 17.00
CA PRO A 53 10.64 0.13 15.77
C PRO A 53 9.20 -0.17 15.33
N TYR A 54 8.64 -1.30 15.74
CA TYR A 54 7.26 -1.70 15.42
C TYR A 54 6.26 -1.39 16.54
N GLY A 55 6.66 -0.59 17.53
CA GLY A 55 5.87 -0.26 18.71
C GLY A 55 6.04 -1.26 19.85
N ASP A 56 5.24 -1.04 20.90
CA ASP A 56 5.13 -1.91 22.08
C ASP A 56 3.66 -2.19 22.41
N ASP A 57 3.44 -3.18 23.27
CA ASP A 57 2.11 -3.63 23.71
C ASP A 57 1.46 -2.76 24.81
N GLY A 58 2.02 -1.58 25.10
CA GLY A 58 1.62 -0.72 26.22
C GLY A 58 2.19 -1.16 27.58
N SER A 59 2.85 -2.33 27.64
CA SER A 59 3.54 -2.85 28.83
C SER A 59 5.06 -2.87 28.66
N GLY A 60 5.57 -2.28 27.58
CA GLY A 60 7.01 -2.23 27.28
C GLY A 60 7.57 -3.48 26.62
N ASN A 61 6.74 -4.42 26.16
CA ASN A 61 7.21 -5.54 25.35
C ASN A 61 7.25 -5.11 23.87
N PRO A 62 8.39 -5.27 23.16
CA PRO A 62 8.49 -4.88 21.77
C PRO A 62 7.61 -5.76 20.88
N LEU A 63 7.00 -5.16 19.86
CA LEU A 63 6.23 -5.89 18.85
C LEU A 63 7.14 -6.41 17.74
N LEU A 64 6.78 -7.58 17.19
CA LEU A 64 7.30 -8.05 15.91
C LEU A 64 6.77 -7.17 14.76
N PRO A 65 7.44 -7.15 13.59
CA PRO A 65 6.81 -6.62 12.38
C PRO A 65 5.50 -7.36 12.10
N ASP A 66 4.45 -6.65 11.71
CA ASP A 66 3.24 -7.24 11.12
C ASP A 66 3.34 -7.12 9.60
N LEU A 67 3.57 -8.25 8.92
CA LEU A 67 3.67 -8.32 7.46
C LEU A 67 2.45 -8.96 6.79
N ARG A 68 1.36 -9.17 7.54
CA ARG A 68 0.11 -9.69 6.97
C ARG A 68 -0.53 -8.61 6.10
N GLY A 69 -0.80 -8.93 4.83
CA GLY A 69 -1.35 -7.99 3.85
C GLY A 69 -0.39 -6.86 3.45
N ARG A 70 0.92 -6.99 3.75
CA ARG A 70 1.89 -5.90 3.59
C ARG A 70 3.11 -6.35 2.81
N HIS A 71 3.65 -5.44 2.02
CA HIS A 71 4.94 -5.61 1.35
C HIS A 71 6.05 -4.94 2.16
N ALA A 72 7.16 -5.65 2.36
CA ALA A 72 8.33 -5.08 3.00
C ALA A 72 9.02 -4.05 2.08
N LEU A 73 9.28 -2.86 2.61
CA LEU A 73 9.99 -1.77 1.94
C LEU A 73 11.32 -1.50 2.65
N GLY A 74 12.36 -1.15 1.89
CA GLY A 74 13.64 -0.74 2.47
C GLY A 74 13.51 0.59 3.22
N ALA A 75 14.02 0.64 4.45
CA ALA A 75 14.07 1.88 5.23
C ALA A 75 15.19 2.81 4.74
N GLY A 76 15.01 4.11 4.99
CA GLY A 76 15.97 5.18 4.71
C GLY A 76 15.48 6.18 3.68
N THR A 77 16.43 6.98 3.17
CA THR A 77 16.19 8.01 2.17
C THR A 77 17.06 7.74 0.95
N GLY A 78 16.45 7.21 -0.11
CA GLY A 78 17.11 7.07 -1.40
C GLY A 78 17.07 8.38 -2.21
N PRO A 79 17.95 8.56 -3.22
CA PRO A 79 17.90 9.70 -4.12
C PRO A 79 16.51 9.83 -4.76
N SER A 80 15.87 10.99 -4.61
CA SER A 80 14.51 11.28 -5.10
C SER A 80 13.40 10.37 -4.54
N LEU A 81 13.65 9.65 -3.45
CA LEU A 81 12.64 8.86 -2.76
C LEU A 81 12.21 9.54 -1.46
N THR A 82 10.96 9.28 -1.04
CA THR A 82 10.47 9.69 0.27
C THR A 82 11.23 8.95 1.36
N ALA A 83 11.67 9.67 2.39
CA ALA A 83 12.29 9.08 3.58
C ALA A 83 11.27 8.20 4.32
N ARG A 84 11.66 6.97 4.68
CA ARG A 84 10.85 6.04 5.49
C ARG A 84 11.68 5.49 6.64
N ALA A 85 11.20 5.58 7.86
CA ALA A 85 11.83 4.96 9.02
C ALA A 85 11.46 3.47 9.13
N LEU A 86 12.24 2.70 9.90
CA LEU A 86 11.83 1.35 10.27
C LEU A 86 10.54 1.41 11.07
N GLY A 87 9.58 0.55 10.73
CA GLY A 87 8.25 0.52 11.35
C GLY A 87 7.21 1.42 10.70
N ASP A 88 7.59 2.31 9.78
CA ASP A 88 6.64 3.10 9.02
C ASP A 88 5.68 2.18 8.26
N VAL A 89 4.39 2.52 8.33
CA VAL A 89 3.30 1.85 7.63
C VAL A 89 2.65 2.81 6.65
N GLY A 90 2.33 2.34 5.45
CA GLY A 90 1.57 3.10 4.47
C GLY A 90 1.09 2.22 3.31
N GLY A 91 0.54 2.86 2.28
CA GLY A 91 -0.07 2.19 1.13
C GLY A 91 -1.58 1.93 1.33
N GLU A 92 -2.25 1.59 0.24
CA GLU A 92 -3.69 1.35 0.17
C GLU A 92 -3.96 0.15 -0.75
N GLU A 93 -4.74 -0.83 -0.26
CA GLU A 93 -5.18 -1.97 -1.08
C GLU A 93 -6.26 -1.56 -2.10
N ASP A 94 -7.17 -0.68 -1.68
CA ASP A 94 -8.20 -0.07 -2.51
C ASP A 94 -8.03 1.45 -2.49
N HIS A 95 -8.00 2.08 -3.66
CA HIS A 95 -7.81 3.53 -3.80
C HIS A 95 -8.97 4.16 -4.56
N ALA A 96 -9.52 5.24 -4.01
CA ALA A 96 -10.55 6.05 -4.67
C ALA A 96 -9.91 7.32 -5.22
N LEU A 97 -9.90 7.45 -6.55
CA LEU A 97 -9.33 8.61 -7.23
C LEU A 97 -10.04 9.90 -6.81
N SER A 98 -9.25 10.85 -6.36
CA SER A 98 -9.66 12.22 -6.10
C SER A 98 -9.57 13.07 -7.37
N VAL A 99 -10.27 14.21 -7.37
CA VAL A 99 -10.17 15.19 -8.47
C VAL A 99 -8.74 15.69 -8.66
N GLY A 100 -7.94 15.78 -7.59
CA GLY A 100 -6.54 16.21 -7.67
C GLY A 100 -5.61 15.18 -8.34
N GLU A 101 -6.04 13.93 -8.46
CA GLU A 101 -5.29 12.86 -9.15
C GLU A 101 -5.69 12.72 -10.62
N MET A 102 -6.66 13.51 -11.09
CA MET A 102 -7.04 13.61 -12.49
C MET A 102 -6.37 14.83 -13.14
N PRO A 103 -5.64 14.67 -14.25
CA PRO A 103 -5.19 15.81 -15.04
C PRO A 103 -6.36 16.69 -15.47
N GLU A 104 -6.11 18.00 -15.54
CA GLU A 104 -7.07 18.93 -16.13
C GLU A 104 -7.39 18.48 -17.57
N HIS A 105 -8.67 18.30 -17.85
CA HIS A 105 -9.16 17.92 -19.16
C HIS A 105 -10.47 18.64 -19.46
N GLY A 106 -10.77 18.77 -20.74
CA GLY A 106 -11.99 19.41 -21.22
C GLY A 106 -12.30 19.03 -22.66
N HIS A 107 -13.54 19.24 -23.06
CA HIS A 107 -13.99 18.98 -24.43
C HIS A 107 -14.56 20.26 -25.03
N LEU A 108 -14.13 20.56 -26.25
CA LEU A 108 -14.80 21.54 -27.10
C LEU A 108 -15.83 20.80 -27.94
N VAL A 109 -17.10 21.07 -27.69
CA VAL A 109 -18.19 20.58 -28.53
C VAL A 109 -18.53 21.68 -29.53
N ASP A 110 -18.18 21.48 -30.80
CA ASP A 110 -18.64 22.33 -31.89
C ASP A 110 -20.01 21.83 -32.35
N THR A 111 -21.02 22.70 -32.26
CA THR A 111 -22.37 22.40 -32.71
C THR A 111 -22.63 23.18 -34.00
N ASP A 112 -22.51 22.52 -35.15
CA ASP A 112 -23.07 23.07 -36.39
C ASP A 112 -24.59 22.93 -36.31
N THR A 113 -25.28 24.04 -36.02
CA THR A 113 -26.74 24.10 -36.00
C THR A 113 -27.30 24.27 -37.42
N THR A 114 -26.95 23.37 -38.33
CA THR A 114 -27.72 23.15 -39.56
C THR A 114 -28.83 22.14 -39.29
N SER A 115 -29.82 22.53 -38.47
CA SER A 115 -31.04 21.75 -38.31
C SER A 115 -31.83 21.75 -39.63
N THR A 116 -31.77 20.66 -40.39
CA THR A 116 -32.87 20.31 -41.31
C THR A 116 -34.00 19.79 -40.45
N ALA A 117 -35.16 20.44 -40.49
CA ALA A 117 -36.34 20.03 -39.74
C ALA A 117 -36.69 18.56 -40.07
N GLY A 118 -36.35 17.66 -39.14
CA GLY A 118 -36.77 16.27 -39.11
C GLY A 118 -37.55 16.06 -37.83
N SER A 119 -38.83 15.73 -37.97
CA SER A 119 -39.75 15.46 -36.87
C SER A 119 -39.30 14.26 -36.06
N ASP A 120 -38.65 14.48 -34.92
CA ASP A 120 -38.66 13.60 -33.75
C ASP A 120 -38.12 14.36 -32.53
N GLY A 121 -39.03 15.00 -31.79
CA GLY A 121 -38.83 15.35 -30.37
C GLY A 121 -37.99 16.57 -29.99
N ILE A 122 -37.35 17.29 -30.92
CA ILE A 122 -36.61 18.53 -30.60
C ILE A 122 -37.43 19.77 -31.00
N ALA A 123 -37.71 20.64 -30.04
CA ALA A 123 -38.39 21.92 -30.28
C ALA A 123 -37.54 22.82 -31.21
N PRO A 124 -38.14 23.57 -32.14
CA PRO A 124 -37.39 24.34 -33.12
C PRO A 124 -36.59 25.44 -32.42
N VAL A 125 -35.26 25.32 -32.42
CA VAL A 125 -34.38 26.46 -32.18
C VAL A 125 -34.42 27.33 -33.43
N ALA A 126 -34.66 28.64 -33.25
CA ALA A 126 -34.65 29.59 -34.35
C ALA A 126 -33.28 29.55 -35.05
N SER A 127 -33.28 29.47 -36.38
CA SER A 127 -32.08 29.47 -37.22
C SER A 127 -31.26 30.74 -36.95
N GLY A 128 -30.14 30.57 -36.25
CA GLY A 128 -29.16 31.62 -36.01
C GLY A 128 -27.78 30.99 -35.99
N THR A 129 -26.86 31.51 -36.82
CA THR A 129 -25.47 31.08 -36.82
C THR A 129 -24.83 31.52 -35.50
N GLY A 130 -24.67 30.59 -34.57
CA GLY A 130 -24.11 30.87 -33.25
C GLY A 130 -23.51 29.62 -32.64
N SER A 131 -22.26 29.73 -32.19
CA SER A 131 -21.55 28.67 -31.47
C SER A 131 -22.10 28.60 -30.05
N ALA A 132 -22.77 27.50 -29.68
CA ALA A 132 -23.20 27.24 -28.31
C ALA A 132 -22.20 26.31 -27.63
N THR A 133 -21.55 26.78 -26.57
CA THR A 133 -20.68 25.94 -25.74
C THR A 133 -21.53 25.06 -24.84
N VAL A 134 -21.64 23.76 -25.17
CA VAL A 134 -22.24 22.75 -24.27
C VAL A 134 -21.13 22.13 -23.43
N GLN A 135 -21.20 22.27 -22.11
CA GLN A 135 -20.28 21.61 -21.18
C GLN A 135 -20.82 20.22 -20.83
N SER A 136 -19.96 19.20 -20.87
CA SER A 136 -20.30 17.89 -20.32
C SER A 136 -20.43 17.96 -18.80
N GLY A 137 -21.39 17.22 -18.22
CA GLY A 137 -21.52 17.08 -16.77
C GLY A 137 -20.38 16.26 -16.16
N THR A 138 -20.25 16.30 -14.85
CA THR A 138 -19.29 15.46 -14.10
C THR A 138 -19.64 13.98 -14.23
N ALA A 139 -18.64 13.14 -14.45
CA ALA A 139 -18.75 11.68 -14.49
C ALA A 139 -17.68 11.04 -13.58
N GLY A 140 -17.90 9.78 -13.22
CA GLY A 140 -17.11 9.08 -12.20
C GLY A 140 -17.83 9.09 -10.86
N ASN A 141 -18.18 7.91 -10.35
CA ASN A 141 -18.87 7.75 -9.06
C ASN A 141 -17.92 7.74 -7.86
N GLY A 142 -16.62 7.98 -8.08
CA GLY A 142 -15.59 7.93 -7.04
C GLY A 142 -15.42 6.56 -6.39
N ALA A 143 -15.86 5.48 -7.05
CA ALA A 143 -15.70 4.13 -6.52
C ALA A 143 -14.20 3.78 -6.44
N ALA A 144 -13.80 3.18 -5.32
CA ALA A 144 -12.45 2.68 -5.15
C ALA A 144 -12.17 1.54 -6.13
N HIS A 145 -10.94 1.48 -6.62
CA HIS A 145 -10.44 0.36 -7.40
C HIS A 145 -9.34 -0.36 -6.63
N ASN A 146 -9.28 -1.69 -6.81
CA ASN A 146 -8.18 -2.49 -6.30
C ASN A 146 -6.86 -1.99 -6.89
N ASN A 147 -5.91 -1.69 -6.02
CA ASN A 147 -4.57 -1.22 -6.33
C ASN A 147 -3.51 -2.31 -6.13
N MET A 148 -3.91 -3.51 -5.70
CA MET A 148 -2.98 -4.62 -5.53
C MET A 148 -2.53 -5.19 -6.88
N PRO A 149 -1.22 -5.29 -7.14
CA PRO A 149 -0.72 -6.06 -8.28
C PRO A 149 -1.01 -7.56 -8.10
N PRO A 150 -0.90 -8.40 -9.14
CA PRO A 150 -0.99 -9.85 -8.97
C PRO A 150 0.00 -10.37 -7.91
N PHE A 151 -0.49 -11.14 -6.94
CA PHE A 151 0.32 -11.62 -5.81
C PHE A 151 0.08 -13.11 -5.50
N VAL A 152 1.07 -13.70 -4.84
CA VAL A 152 0.96 -15.01 -4.17
C VAL A 152 1.37 -14.82 -2.72
N VAL A 153 0.53 -15.28 -1.80
CA VAL A 153 0.73 -15.07 -0.37
C VAL A 153 1.67 -16.13 0.19
N VAL A 154 2.72 -15.67 0.85
CA VAL A 154 3.59 -16.48 1.71
C VAL A 154 3.68 -15.81 3.08
N ASN A 155 3.97 -16.58 4.11
CA ASN A 155 4.28 -16.01 5.41
C ASN A 155 5.64 -15.31 5.38
N HIS A 156 5.86 -14.45 6.35
CA HIS A 156 7.19 -13.96 6.67
C HIS A 156 7.58 -14.46 8.06
N ILE A 157 8.82 -14.91 8.19
CA ILE A 157 9.39 -15.37 9.45
C ILE A 157 10.59 -14.52 9.84
N ILE A 158 10.78 -14.33 11.15
CA ILE A 158 11.89 -13.60 11.73
C ILE A 158 12.73 -14.52 12.61
N LYS A 159 14.06 -14.43 12.46
CA LYS A 159 15.00 -15.25 13.23
C LYS A 159 15.05 -14.78 14.69
N MET A 160 14.80 -15.69 15.63
CA MET A 160 14.94 -15.46 17.08
C MET A 160 16.40 -15.26 17.52
#